data_AF-A0A9P7NCJ3-F1
#
_entry.id   AF-A0A9P7NCJ3-F1
#
_cell.length_a   1.000
_cell.length_b   1.000
_cell.length_c   1.000
_cell.angle_alpha   90.00
_cell.angle_beta   90.00
_cell.angle_gamma   90.00
#
_symmetry.space_group_name_H-M   'P 1'
#
loop_
_entity.id
_entity.type
_entity.pdbx_description
1 polymer ?
#
loop_
_entity_poly.entity_id
_entity_poly.type
_entity_poly.pdbx_seq_one_letter_code
_entity_poly.pdbx_strand_id
1 'polypeptide(L)'
;MAPSATKKPRLRVFAPKVRTGCVTCKKRRKKCDEEKPVCRRCRDEDYVCDGYAHTVAVNNKQQNRSKSHCLTAHPRTVLFSQKLPGNAFEHYFLHHFFTFTIHDMMDLPKATTFWTTTLVTLQQHNSYIQPAITALGAAHWLFLAGPGKTNHLQKFVVDQYNQAIASLIPSMETVRSSDMEPILACCLLFVCLESLRGNQSQAIRHLEAGSRLFGEHLQLKNSAPALQWLAAMFQSLGNQAALFAERQILQDLTLFLPAPDTDPSRAFTHLDEANEALDRLDSSFNRICWDCPANCDDLPKCPDNCGCEACLEWKAFENQVATFSMQFQPLARRIEATGDLAQRQRLLRLQLVEKAWQVIVDDSDSCDAHFKPQHSDELLDLIERNLQLAASRPTFSLSADIIPAVIDVYDYSPSAERRRKAINLLRSYQLREVVFTSQQVADFLEDHFSKLCLGDTKPEYPDQDSAASKDLVTLDRLPHTPSLRSQMWEFSSAMTAYI
;
A
#
# COMPACT_ATOMS: atom_id res chain seq x y z
N MET A 1 68.41 70.45 2.92
CA MET A 1 66.97 70.29 3.24
C MET A 1 66.30 69.77 1.97
N ALA A 2 65.71 68.59 1.84
CA ALA A 2 65.43 67.45 2.73
C ALA A 2 65.50 66.16 1.87
N PRO A 3 65.95 65.00 2.39
CA PRO A 3 65.98 63.77 1.62
C PRO A 3 64.71 62.91 1.81
N SER A 4 64.36 62.27 0.70
CA SER A 4 63.30 61.29 0.43
C SER A 4 63.03 60.26 1.54
N ALA A 5 61.74 60.12 1.91
CA ALA A 5 61.23 59.12 2.84
C ALA A 5 61.21 57.70 2.22
N THR A 6 61.87 56.76 2.89
CA THR A 6 61.86 55.33 2.55
C THR A 6 60.58 54.64 3.04
N LYS A 7 59.87 53.94 2.15
CA LYS A 7 58.66 53.17 2.47
C LYS A 7 59.02 51.90 3.25
N LYS A 8 58.49 51.75 4.48
CA LYS A 8 58.58 50.50 5.26
C LYS A 8 57.76 49.37 4.63
N PRO A 9 58.24 48.11 4.66
CA PRO A 9 57.48 46.97 4.16
C PRO A 9 56.29 46.66 5.07
N ARG A 10 55.10 46.48 4.48
CA ARG A 10 53.87 46.08 5.19
C ARG A 10 54.01 44.62 5.67
N LEU A 11 54.11 44.45 6.99
CA LEU A 11 54.02 43.14 7.65
C LEU A 11 52.58 42.61 7.54
N ARG A 12 52.41 41.38 7.05
CA ARG A 12 51.11 40.70 6.99
C ARG A 12 50.68 40.30 8.40
N VAL A 13 49.62 40.94 8.90
CA VAL A 13 48.93 40.53 10.13
C VAL A 13 48.13 39.26 9.83
N PHE A 14 48.50 38.14 10.44
CA PHE A 14 47.73 36.89 10.35
C PHE A 14 46.52 36.98 11.28
N ALA A 15 45.33 37.13 10.69
CA ALA A 15 44.08 37.06 11.44
C ALA A 15 43.71 35.60 11.76
N PRO A 16 43.13 35.33 12.95
CA PRO A 16 42.73 33.97 13.35
C PRO A 16 41.67 33.40 12.40
N LYS A 17 41.87 32.15 11.98
CA LYS A 17 40.98 31.45 11.05
C LYS A 17 39.69 31.04 11.76
N VAL A 18 38.55 31.55 11.31
CA VAL A 18 37.24 31.10 11.76
C VAL A 18 36.95 29.71 11.19
N ARG A 19 36.65 28.75 12.07
CA ARG A 19 36.47 27.33 11.72
C ARG A 19 35.07 27.02 11.17
N THR A 20 34.14 27.96 11.37
CA THR A 20 32.70 27.87 11.07
C THR A 20 32.27 28.57 9.79
N GLY A 21 33.19 29.21 9.05
CA GLY A 21 32.86 29.87 7.78
C GLY A 21 32.33 28.94 6.67
N CYS A 22 31.60 29.50 5.70
CA CYS A 22 31.07 28.76 4.56
C CYS A 22 32.20 28.13 3.73
N VAL A 23 31.88 27.05 3.01
CA VAL A 23 32.83 26.27 2.22
C VAL A 23 33.50 27.13 1.15
N THR A 24 32.76 28.01 0.47
CA THR A 24 33.29 28.95 -0.53
C THR A 24 34.31 29.91 0.07
N CYS A 25 34.02 30.56 1.21
CA CYS A 25 34.95 31.47 1.88
C CYS A 25 36.21 30.75 2.37
N LYS A 26 36.08 29.50 2.86
CA LYS A 26 37.21 28.66 3.28
C LYS A 26 38.12 28.31 2.10
N LYS A 27 37.56 27.86 0.96
CA LYS A 27 38.32 27.59 -0.28
C LYS A 27 39.08 28.84 -0.73
N ARG A 28 38.44 30.01 -0.65
CA ARG A 28 38.99 31.31 -1.05
C ARG A 28 39.94 31.93 -0.01
N ARG A 29 40.16 31.27 1.14
CA ARG A 29 40.99 31.75 2.26
C ARG A 29 40.64 33.18 2.73
N LYS A 30 39.37 33.57 2.61
CA LYS A 30 38.82 34.84 3.11
C LYS A 30 37.99 34.57 4.38
N LYS A 31 37.90 35.55 5.28
CA LYS A 31 37.04 35.46 6.47
C LYS A 31 35.58 35.36 6.04
N CYS A 32 34.80 34.45 6.60
CA CYS A 32 33.36 34.40 6.39
C CYS A 32 32.66 35.24 7.48
N ASP A 33 31.57 35.89 7.12
CA ASP A 33 30.68 36.63 8.02
C ASP A 33 29.60 35.74 8.67
N GLU A 34 29.49 34.48 8.24
CA GLU A 34 28.62 33.45 8.85
C GLU A 34 27.10 33.70 8.75
N GLU A 35 26.66 34.67 7.93
CA GLU A 35 25.24 34.91 7.62
C GLU A 35 24.61 33.75 6.82
N LYS A 36 23.41 33.31 7.21
CA LYS A 36 22.66 32.21 6.58
C LYS A 36 21.43 32.77 5.85
N PRO A 37 21.01 32.20 4.71
CA PRO A 37 21.53 30.99 4.06
C PRO A 37 22.81 31.21 3.22
N VAL A 38 23.13 32.45 2.87
CA VAL A 38 24.30 32.83 2.06
C VAL A 38 25.07 33.94 2.77
N CYS A 39 26.39 33.78 2.92
CA CYS A 39 27.21 34.81 3.56
C CYS A 39 27.30 36.08 2.70
N ARG A 40 27.34 37.26 3.33
CA ARG A 40 27.41 38.56 2.62
C ARG A 40 28.55 38.60 1.62
N ARG A 41 29.70 38.04 1.97
CA ARG A 41 30.88 38.09 1.10
C ARG A 41 30.74 37.27 -0.19
N CYS A 42 29.93 36.22 -0.18
CA CYS A 42 29.57 35.49 -1.39
C CYS A 42 28.51 36.25 -2.19
N ARG A 43 27.54 36.88 -1.52
CA ARG A 43 26.50 37.70 -2.14
C ARG A 43 27.08 38.95 -2.84
N ASP A 44 27.95 39.69 -2.16
CA ASP A 44 28.48 40.97 -2.64
C ASP A 44 29.55 40.80 -3.73
N GLU A 45 30.24 39.66 -3.76
CA GLU A 45 31.25 39.34 -4.79
C GLU A 45 30.69 38.42 -5.89
N ASP A 46 29.37 38.21 -5.91
CA ASP A 46 28.63 37.40 -6.89
C ASP A 46 29.17 35.97 -7.08
N TYR A 47 29.48 35.31 -5.97
CA TYR A 47 29.94 33.92 -5.92
C TYR A 47 28.84 32.99 -5.39
N VAL A 48 28.70 31.82 -6.02
CA VAL A 48 27.87 30.72 -5.51
C VAL A 48 28.41 30.27 -4.13
N CYS A 49 27.56 30.34 -3.12
CA CYS A 49 27.88 29.96 -1.75
C CYS A 49 27.56 28.48 -1.54
N ASP A 50 28.59 27.64 -1.41
CA ASP A 50 28.52 26.20 -1.15
C ASP A 50 27.99 25.86 0.26
N GLY A 51 27.40 26.83 0.96
CA GLY A 51 26.84 26.67 2.30
C GLY A 51 27.87 26.42 3.40
N TYR A 52 27.39 26.02 4.58
CA TYR A 52 28.20 25.74 5.76
C TYR A 52 28.32 24.23 5.94
N ALA A 53 29.54 23.70 6.00
CA ALA A 53 29.74 22.27 6.25
C ALA A 53 29.26 21.90 7.66
N HIS A 54 28.32 20.95 7.76
CA HIS A 54 27.97 20.29 9.01
C HIS A 54 29.08 19.32 9.39
N THR A 55 30.18 19.83 9.96
CA THR A 55 31.18 18.96 10.57
C THR A 55 30.60 18.44 11.87
N VAL A 56 30.07 17.21 11.84
CA VAL A 56 29.85 16.39 13.03
C VAL A 56 31.24 16.09 13.60
N ALA A 57 31.71 16.96 14.48
CA ALA A 57 32.95 16.75 15.20
C ALA A 57 32.71 15.64 16.22
N VAL A 58 33.19 14.44 15.91
CA VAL A 58 33.35 13.34 16.88
C VAL A 58 34.40 13.81 17.90
N ASN A 59 33.94 14.46 18.97
CA ASN A 59 34.76 14.78 20.12
C ASN A 59 34.51 13.75 21.20
N ASN A 60 35.39 12.76 21.23
CA ASN A 60 35.51 11.77 22.28
C ASN A 60 36.08 12.46 23.53
N LYS A 61 35.22 12.96 24.41
CA LYS A 61 35.57 13.28 25.80
C LYS A 61 34.44 12.85 26.73
N GLN A 62 34.74 11.82 27.50
CA GLN A 62 34.05 11.46 28.73
C GLN A 62 33.91 12.71 29.61
N GLN A 63 32.67 13.03 30.01
CA GLN A 63 32.41 13.51 31.36
C GLN A 63 30.93 13.36 31.74
N ASN A 64 30.80 13.07 33.02
CA ASN A 64 29.66 12.55 33.76
C ASN A 64 28.57 13.61 34.04
N ARG A 65 27.32 13.13 34.17
CA ARG A 65 26.12 13.76 34.80
C ARG A 65 25.49 14.93 34.00
N SER A 66 24.18 15.05 33.77
CA SER A 66 23.00 14.71 34.60
C SER A 66 21.75 14.47 33.74
N LYS A 67 20.76 13.81 34.36
CA LYS A 67 19.44 13.40 33.87
C LYS A 67 18.70 14.47 33.04
N SER A 68 18.17 14.06 31.89
CA SER A 68 16.88 14.55 31.39
C SER A 68 16.13 13.38 30.74
N HIS A 69 14.91 13.16 31.22
CA HIS A 69 13.98 12.16 30.74
C HIS A 69 13.39 12.60 29.39
N CYS A 70 13.55 11.77 28.36
CA CYS A 70 12.52 11.37 27.39
C CYS A 70 13.19 10.70 26.20
N LEU A 71 13.21 9.36 26.20
CA LEU A 71 13.20 8.58 24.96
C LEU A 71 12.28 7.39 25.19
N THR A 72 11.11 7.47 24.56
CA THR A 72 10.23 6.35 24.28
C THR A 72 11.04 5.22 23.66
N ALA A 73 10.96 4.03 24.27
CA ALA A 73 11.60 2.82 23.80
C ALA A 73 11.17 2.52 22.35
N HIS A 74 12.07 2.75 21.39
CA HIS A 74 11.96 2.12 20.08
C HIS A 74 12.51 0.69 20.20
N PRO A 75 11.86 -0.31 19.60
CA PRO A 75 12.44 -1.64 19.52
C PRO A 75 13.76 -1.54 18.74
N ARG A 76 14.79 -2.21 19.25
CA ARG A 76 16.16 -2.19 18.70
C ARG A 76 16.13 -2.56 17.21
N THR A 77 16.23 -1.56 16.35
CA THR A 77 16.61 -1.75 14.95
C THR A 77 18.01 -2.34 14.97
N VAL A 78 18.15 -3.55 14.42
CA VAL A 78 19.46 -4.16 14.17
C VAL A 78 20.14 -3.27 13.13
N LEU A 79 20.95 -2.32 13.60
CA LEU A 79 21.78 -1.48 12.74
C LEU A 79 22.79 -2.41 12.05
N PHE A 80 22.54 -2.68 10.77
CA PHE A 80 23.44 -3.38 9.86
C PHE A 80 24.80 -2.68 9.82
N SER A 81 25.76 -3.21 10.55
CA SER A 81 27.19 -2.96 10.31
C SER A 81 27.69 -3.98 9.27
N GLN A 82 27.17 -3.92 8.04
CA GLN A 82 27.72 -4.67 6.92
C GLN A 82 28.22 -3.69 5.86
N LYS A 83 29.40 -3.97 5.29
CA LYS A 83 29.90 -3.30 4.09
C LYS A 83 29.03 -3.75 2.90
N LEU A 84 27.82 -3.22 2.80
CA LEU A 84 26.95 -3.44 1.65
C LEU A 84 27.62 -2.77 0.45
N PRO A 85 27.83 -3.49 -0.67
CA PRO A 85 28.26 -2.85 -1.91
C PRO A 85 27.19 -1.82 -2.31
N GLY A 86 27.64 -0.62 -2.67
CA GLY A 86 26.77 0.42 -3.19
C GLY A 86 27.24 1.84 -2.91
N ASN A 87 26.67 2.79 -3.64
CA ASN A 87 26.90 4.21 -3.38
C ASN A 87 26.05 4.71 -2.18
N ALA A 88 26.38 5.89 -1.64
CA ALA A 88 25.67 6.43 -0.48
C ALA A 88 24.15 6.60 -0.70
N PHE A 89 23.72 6.74 -1.95
CA PHE A 89 22.31 6.87 -2.34
C PHE A 89 21.58 5.52 -2.21
N GLU A 90 22.20 4.43 -2.69
CA GLU A 90 21.68 3.07 -2.56
C GLU A 90 21.53 2.65 -1.09
N HIS A 91 22.51 2.98 -0.24
CA HIS A 91 22.43 2.72 1.20
C HIS A 91 21.32 3.49 1.87
N TYR A 92 21.08 4.74 1.45
CA TYR A 92 19.98 5.54 1.99
C TYR A 92 18.62 4.90 1.72
N PHE A 93 18.35 4.49 0.48
CA PHE A 93 17.04 3.90 0.13
C PHE A 93 16.88 2.46 0.64
N LEU A 94 17.97 1.71 0.77
CA LEU A 94 17.96 0.44 1.46
C LEU A 94 17.57 0.62 2.94
N HIS A 95 18.16 1.60 3.63
CA HIS A 95 17.78 1.94 4.99
C HIS A 95 16.33 2.44 5.07
N HIS A 96 15.91 3.29 4.13
CA HIS A 96 14.52 3.78 4.04
C HIS A 96 13.52 2.64 3.86
N PHE A 97 13.89 1.63 3.07
CA PHE A 97 13.08 0.43 2.90
C PHE A 97 12.82 -0.27 4.24
N PHE A 98 13.90 -0.66 4.93
CA PHE A 98 13.80 -1.41 6.19
C PHE A 98 13.22 -0.58 7.35
N THR A 99 13.33 0.74 7.31
CA THR A 99 12.91 1.63 8.41
C THR A 99 11.50 2.17 8.23
N PHE A 100 11.03 2.36 7.00
CA PHE A 100 9.74 3.03 6.73
C PHE A 100 8.87 2.26 5.77
N THR A 101 9.43 1.73 4.68
CA THR A 101 8.63 1.13 3.60
C THR A 101 7.97 -0.18 4.03
N ILE A 102 8.68 -1.02 4.78
CA ILE A 102 8.11 -2.27 5.31
C ILE A 102 6.90 -1.99 6.20
N HIS A 103 6.94 -0.96 7.04
CA HIS A 103 5.85 -0.64 7.97
C HIS A 103 4.52 -0.37 7.25
N ASP A 104 4.58 0.28 6.09
CA ASP A 104 3.41 0.58 5.26
C ASP A 104 3.01 -0.64 4.37
N MET A 105 3.70 -1.79 4.50
CA MET A 105 3.43 -3.06 3.79
C MET A 105 3.16 -4.24 4.75
N MET A 106 2.93 -3.95 6.04
CA MET A 106 2.68 -4.97 7.08
C MET A 106 1.26 -5.53 7.08
N ASP A 107 0.35 -4.94 6.29
CA ASP A 107 -1.06 -5.32 6.23
C ASP A 107 -1.27 -6.69 5.55
N LEU A 108 -0.27 -7.20 4.82
CA LEU A 108 -0.32 -8.52 4.22
C LEU A 108 -0.23 -9.66 5.28
N PRO A 109 -0.87 -10.82 5.04
CA PRO A 109 -0.72 -11.97 5.91
C PRO A 109 0.74 -12.41 6.02
N LYS A 110 1.17 -12.81 7.23
CA LYS A 110 2.52 -13.34 7.50
C LYS A 110 3.66 -12.37 7.11
N ALA A 111 3.36 -11.10 6.88
CA ALA A 111 4.30 -10.07 6.44
C ALA A 111 5.49 -9.92 7.38
N THR A 112 5.27 -9.96 8.70
CA THR A 112 6.31 -9.72 9.72
C THR A 112 7.53 -10.62 9.53
N THR A 113 7.31 -11.93 9.47
CA THR A 113 8.41 -12.91 9.33
C THR A 113 9.08 -12.73 7.97
N PHE A 114 8.31 -12.58 6.91
CA PHE A 114 8.89 -12.42 5.58
C PHE A 114 9.79 -11.18 5.46
N TRP A 115 9.28 -9.99 5.81
CA TRP A 115 9.99 -8.73 5.60
C TRP A 115 11.22 -8.58 6.50
N THR A 116 11.15 -9.08 7.75
CA THR A 116 12.19 -8.84 8.76
C THR A 116 13.28 -9.90 8.81
N THR A 117 12.98 -11.17 8.45
CA THR A 117 13.96 -12.26 8.54
C THR A 117 14.22 -12.93 7.19
N THR A 118 13.17 -13.36 6.49
CA THR A 118 13.33 -14.10 5.22
C THR A 118 13.96 -13.23 4.15
N LEU A 119 13.42 -12.04 3.88
CA LEU A 119 13.90 -11.16 2.83
C LEU A 119 15.36 -10.74 3.04
N VAL A 120 15.75 -10.50 4.29
CA VAL A 120 17.14 -10.18 4.67
C VAL A 120 18.08 -11.33 4.31
N THR A 121 17.66 -12.57 4.56
CA THR A 121 18.45 -13.77 4.23
C THR A 121 18.55 -13.93 2.72
N LEU A 122 17.45 -13.78 1.99
CA LEU A 122 17.42 -13.89 0.54
C LEU A 122 18.32 -12.82 -0.12
N GLN A 123 18.32 -11.58 0.40
CA GLN A 123 19.17 -10.50 -0.08
C GLN A 123 20.68 -10.85 -0.04
N GLN A 124 21.14 -11.60 0.97
CA GLN A 124 22.57 -11.93 1.10
C GLN A 124 23.05 -12.92 0.04
N HIS A 125 22.15 -13.73 -0.50
CA HIS A 125 22.49 -14.83 -1.41
C HIS A 125 22.09 -14.57 -2.86
N ASN A 126 21.27 -13.56 -3.14
CA ASN A 126 20.72 -13.30 -4.47
C ASN A 126 20.97 -11.86 -4.92
N SER A 127 21.74 -11.70 -6.00
CA SER A 127 22.22 -10.39 -6.49
C SER A 127 21.11 -9.46 -6.99
N TYR A 128 19.96 -10.00 -7.41
CA TYR A 128 18.82 -9.23 -7.93
C TYR A 128 17.91 -8.64 -6.85
N ILE A 129 17.98 -9.12 -5.61
CA ILE A 129 17.07 -8.70 -4.53
C ILE A 129 17.42 -7.30 -4.02
N GLN A 130 18.70 -6.99 -3.82
CA GLN A 130 19.10 -5.68 -3.30
C GLN A 130 18.66 -4.52 -4.22
N PRO A 131 18.90 -4.54 -5.55
CA PRO A 131 18.42 -3.47 -6.43
C PRO A 131 16.88 -3.35 -6.42
N ALA A 132 16.14 -4.46 -6.31
CA ALA A 132 14.68 -4.43 -6.19
C ALA A 132 14.23 -3.74 -4.90
N ILE A 133 14.85 -4.07 -3.76
CA ILE A 133 14.60 -3.41 -2.47
C ILE A 133 14.93 -1.91 -2.54
N THR A 134 16.07 -1.55 -3.12
CA THR A 134 16.51 -0.16 -3.26
C THR A 134 15.57 0.65 -4.17
N ALA A 135 15.12 0.08 -5.29
CA ALA A 135 14.13 0.69 -6.17
C ALA A 135 12.81 0.95 -5.43
N LEU A 136 12.35 -0.05 -4.64
CA LEU A 136 11.12 0.04 -3.86
C LEU A 136 11.20 1.10 -2.77
N GLY A 137 12.30 1.16 -2.02
CA GLY A 137 12.53 2.20 -1.01
C GLY A 137 12.58 3.61 -1.62
N ALA A 138 13.18 3.77 -2.80
CA ALA A 138 13.21 5.03 -3.53
C ALA A 138 11.83 5.45 -4.07
N ALA A 139 11.06 4.50 -4.60
CA ALA A 139 9.69 4.74 -5.05
C ALA A 139 8.76 5.13 -3.89
N HIS A 140 8.90 4.46 -2.74
CA HIS A 140 8.14 4.82 -1.55
C HIS A 140 8.50 6.22 -1.03
N TRP A 141 9.79 6.58 -1.03
CA TRP A 141 10.20 7.94 -0.68
C TRP A 141 9.61 8.99 -1.62
N LEU A 142 9.60 8.73 -2.93
CA LEU A 142 8.96 9.59 -3.93
C LEU A 142 7.48 9.81 -3.64
N PHE A 143 6.77 8.73 -3.31
CA PHE A 143 5.36 8.80 -2.93
C PHE A 143 5.14 9.71 -1.72
N LEU A 144 5.94 9.55 -0.65
CA LEU A 144 5.85 10.38 0.55
C LEU A 144 6.23 11.85 0.31
N ALA A 145 7.16 12.12 -0.62
CA ALA A 145 7.60 13.48 -0.93
C ALA A 145 6.54 14.30 -1.70
N GLY A 146 5.55 13.64 -2.31
CA GLY A 146 4.48 14.27 -3.06
C GLY A 146 4.92 14.79 -4.45
N PRO A 147 4.00 15.48 -5.17
CA PRO A 147 4.26 15.96 -6.52
C PRO A 147 5.29 17.10 -6.52
N GLY A 148 6.53 16.78 -6.89
CA GLY A 148 7.64 17.71 -7.05
C GLY A 148 8.61 17.26 -8.15
N LYS A 149 9.50 18.14 -8.63
CA LYS A 149 10.50 17.80 -9.66
C LYS A 149 11.53 16.83 -9.10
N THR A 150 11.26 15.53 -9.24
CA THR A 150 12.11 14.43 -8.76
C THR A 150 12.57 13.51 -9.88
N ASN A 151 12.67 14.03 -11.12
CA ASN A 151 13.02 13.26 -12.33
C ASN A 151 14.31 12.43 -12.16
N HIS A 152 15.30 12.95 -11.43
CA HIS A 152 16.54 12.20 -11.16
C HIS A 152 16.31 10.97 -10.28
N LEU A 153 15.43 11.07 -9.29
CA LEU A 153 15.09 9.97 -8.40
C LEU A 153 14.15 8.98 -9.10
N GLN A 154 13.22 9.44 -9.93
CA GLN A 154 12.43 8.56 -10.80
C GLN A 154 13.32 7.74 -11.74
N LYS A 155 14.31 8.39 -12.36
CA LYS A 155 15.32 7.69 -13.17
C LYS A 155 16.09 6.66 -12.34
N PHE A 156 16.53 7.03 -11.13
CA PHE A 156 17.21 6.10 -10.23
C PHE A 156 16.37 4.86 -9.89
N VAL A 157 15.07 5.02 -9.62
CA VAL A 157 14.14 3.89 -9.40
C VAL A 157 14.15 2.95 -10.59
N VAL A 158 14.02 3.48 -11.81
CA VAL A 158 14.02 2.69 -13.05
C VAL A 158 15.35 2.01 -13.28
N ASP A 159 16.47 2.69 -13.03
CA ASP A 159 17.82 2.12 -13.19
C ASP A 159 18.03 0.92 -12.24
N GLN A 160 17.64 1.05 -10.97
CA GLN A 160 17.72 -0.03 -9.97
C GLN A 160 16.77 -1.19 -10.30
N TYR A 161 15.57 -0.87 -10.78
CA TYR A 161 14.60 -1.88 -11.23
C TYR A 161 15.14 -2.69 -12.42
N ASN A 162 15.67 -2.02 -13.44
CA ASN A 162 16.28 -2.67 -14.60
C ASN A 162 17.51 -3.50 -14.21
N GLN A 163 18.30 -3.04 -13.24
CA GLN A 163 19.42 -3.80 -12.71
C GLN A 163 18.97 -5.09 -12.01
N ALA A 164 17.86 -5.04 -11.26
CA ALA A 164 17.26 -6.23 -10.65
C ALA A 164 16.84 -7.25 -11.72
N ILE A 165 16.11 -6.80 -12.75
CA ILE A 165 15.67 -7.65 -13.88
C ILE A 165 16.88 -8.27 -14.60
N ALA A 166 17.88 -7.46 -14.96
CA ALA A 166 19.06 -7.93 -15.66
C ALA A 166 19.85 -8.98 -14.86
N SER A 167 19.81 -8.90 -13.53
CA SER A 167 20.45 -9.86 -12.62
C SER A 167 19.58 -11.11 -12.38
N LEU A 168 18.25 -10.99 -12.52
CA LEU A 168 17.29 -12.08 -12.34
C LEU A 168 17.25 -13.03 -13.55
N ILE A 169 17.29 -12.48 -14.77
CA ILE A 169 17.16 -13.27 -16.01
C ILE A 169 18.15 -14.45 -16.07
N PRO A 170 19.46 -14.28 -15.83
CA PRO A 170 20.40 -15.41 -15.86
C PRO A 170 20.11 -16.47 -14.80
N SER A 171 19.60 -16.07 -13.63
CA SER A 171 19.20 -17.01 -12.57
C SER A 171 17.96 -17.82 -12.96
N MET A 172 17.06 -17.24 -13.77
CA MET A 172 15.88 -17.92 -14.30
C MET A 172 16.23 -18.97 -15.38
N GLU A 173 17.33 -18.81 -16.11
CA GLU A 173 17.78 -19.79 -17.11
C GLU A 173 18.37 -21.07 -16.48
N THR A 174 18.81 -20.99 -15.23
CA THR A 174 19.46 -22.10 -14.50
C THR A 174 18.57 -22.73 -13.43
N VAL A 175 17.26 -22.47 -13.46
CA VAL A 175 16.32 -22.76 -12.35
C VAL A 175 16.38 -24.21 -11.89
N ARG A 176 16.73 -24.38 -10.62
CA ARG A 176 16.47 -25.59 -9.84
C ARG A 176 15.25 -25.36 -8.94
N SER A 177 14.63 -26.43 -8.45
CA SER A 177 13.50 -26.34 -7.51
C SER A 177 13.82 -25.56 -6.23
N SER A 178 15.09 -25.39 -5.88
CA SER A 178 15.58 -24.60 -4.74
C SER A 178 15.59 -23.09 -4.98
N ASP A 179 15.43 -22.62 -6.22
CA ASP A 179 15.66 -21.21 -6.60
C ASP A 179 14.34 -20.42 -6.69
N MET A 180 13.21 -21.07 -6.40
CA MET A 180 11.87 -20.47 -6.55
C MET A 180 11.55 -19.43 -5.49
N GLU A 181 11.95 -19.67 -4.24
CA GLU A 181 11.71 -18.73 -3.13
C GLU A 181 12.28 -17.33 -3.39
N PRO A 182 13.57 -17.15 -3.78
CA PRO A 182 14.09 -15.82 -4.06
C PRO A 182 13.51 -15.19 -5.33
N ILE A 183 13.16 -15.98 -6.35
CA ILE A 183 12.47 -15.47 -7.56
C ILE A 183 11.10 -14.93 -7.19
N LEU A 184 10.30 -15.69 -6.43
CA LEU A 184 8.97 -15.28 -5.97
C LEU A 184 9.03 -14.06 -5.06
N ALA A 185 10.03 -13.98 -4.17
CA ALA A 185 10.27 -12.79 -3.37
C ALA A 185 10.59 -11.57 -4.25
N CYS A 186 11.36 -11.74 -5.32
CA CYS A 186 11.64 -10.66 -6.28
C CYS A 186 10.38 -10.25 -7.05
N CYS A 187 9.54 -11.21 -7.49
CA CYS A 187 8.24 -10.92 -8.09
C CYS A 187 7.36 -10.11 -7.14
N LEU A 188 7.26 -10.50 -5.86
CA LEU A 188 6.51 -9.75 -4.85
C LEU A 188 7.02 -8.30 -4.71
N LEU A 189 8.34 -8.09 -4.65
CA LEU A 189 8.92 -6.75 -4.62
C LEU A 189 8.55 -5.92 -5.85
N PHE A 190 8.49 -6.55 -7.03
CA PHE A 190 8.06 -5.87 -8.26
C PHE A 190 6.56 -5.57 -8.28
N VAL A 191 5.71 -6.45 -7.73
CA VAL A 191 4.29 -6.12 -7.51
C VAL A 191 4.18 -4.88 -6.62
N CYS A 192 4.87 -4.84 -5.48
CA CYS A 192 4.87 -3.68 -4.58
C CYS A 192 5.39 -2.40 -5.26
N LEU A 193 6.45 -2.52 -6.06
CA LEU A 193 7.05 -1.40 -6.79
C LEU A 193 6.09 -0.82 -7.82
N GLU A 194 5.50 -1.67 -8.65
CA GLU A 194 4.57 -1.23 -9.69
C GLU A 194 3.26 -0.70 -9.08
N SER A 195 2.78 -1.27 -7.97
CA SER A 195 1.67 -0.73 -7.16
C SER A 195 1.96 0.68 -6.64
N LEU A 196 3.15 0.93 -6.09
CA LEU A 196 3.57 2.27 -5.65
C LEU A 196 3.70 3.28 -6.80
N ARG A 197 4.17 2.82 -7.96
CA ARG A 197 4.28 3.63 -9.17
C ARG A 197 2.93 3.86 -9.85
N GLY A 198 1.89 3.14 -9.46
CA GLY A 198 0.57 3.15 -10.07
C GLY A 198 0.48 2.37 -11.38
N ASN A 199 1.48 1.56 -11.72
CA ASN A 199 1.57 0.78 -12.95
C ASN A 199 0.86 -0.58 -12.82
N GLN A 200 -0.45 -0.53 -12.78
CA GLN A 200 -1.31 -1.68 -12.51
C GLN A 200 -1.10 -2.86 -13.46
N SER A 201 -1.00 -2.62 -14.77
CA SER A 201 -0.80 -3.69 -15.75
C SER A 201 0.49 -4.49 -15.49
N GLN A 202 1.55 -3.82 -15.01
CA GLN A 202 2.81 -4.49 -14.70
C GLN A 202 2.75 -5.21 -13.36
N ALA A 203 2.10 -4.62 -12.34
CA ALA A 203 1.86 -5.30 -11.06
C ALA A 203 1.14 -6.63 -11.26
N ILE A 204 0.07 -6.66 -12.08
CA ILE A 204 -0.67 -7.89 -12.40
C ILE A 204 0.21 -8.89 -13.15
N ARG A 205 1.01 -8.44 -14.13
CA ARG A 205 1.92 -9.35 -14.86
C ARG A 205 2.91 -10.04 -13.93
N HIS A 206 3.46 -9.34 -12.94
CA HIS A 206 4.34 -9.94 -11.93
C HIS A 206 3.59 -10.90 -11.02
N LEU A 207 2.35 -10.57 -10.66
CA LEU A 207 1.50 -11.40 -9.83
C LEU A 207 1.11 -12.71 -10.54
N GLU A 208 0.66 -12.62 -11.80
CA GLU A 208 0.34 -13.76 -12.68
C GLU A 208 1.59 -14.62 -12.94
N ALA A 209 2.75 -13.99 -13.17
CA ALA A 209 4.02 -14.70 -13.35
C ALA A 209 4.40 -15.50 -12.09
N GLY A 210 4.30 -14.90 -10.91
CA GLY A 210 4.55 -15.62 -9.65
C GLY A 210 3.53 -16.72 -9.39
N SER A 211 2.26 -16.52 -9.72
CA SER A 211 1.23 -17.58 -9.59
C SER A 211 1.52 -18.79 -10.47
N ARG A 212 1.96 -18.59 -11.72
CA ARG A 212 2.38 -19.70 -12.60
C ARG A 212 3.54 -20.51 -12.02
N LEU A 213 4.51 -19.83 -11.40
CA LEU A 213 5.64 -20.49 -10.73
C LEU A 213 5.22 -21.37 -9.54
N PHE A 214 4.18 -20.97 -8.80
CA PHE A 214 3.59 -21.83 -7.77
C PHE A 214 2.93 -23.08 -8.37
N GLY A 215 2.17 -22.92 -9.46
CA GLY A 215 1.51 -24.04 -10.16
C GLY A 215 2.50 -25.11 -10.65
N GLU A 216 3.64 -24.69 -11.21
CA GLU A 216 4.72 -25.60 -11.62
C GLU A 216 5.31 -26.37 -10.43
N HIS A 217 5.46 -25.72 -9.28
CA HIS A 217 6.02 -26.35 -8.08
C HIS A 217 5.05 -27.34 -7.41
N LEU A 218 3.75 -27.07 -7.48
CA LEU A 218 2.71 -27.95 -6.94
C LEU A 218 2.74 -29.33 -7.63
N GLN A 219 3.01 -29.36 -8.94
CA GLN A 219 3.18 -30.61 -9.68
C GLN A 219 4.38 -31.44 -9.19
N LEU A 220 5.38 -30.81 -8.57
CA LEU A 220 6.60 -31.44 -8.05
C LEU A 220 6.46 -31.97 -6.61
N LYS A 221 5.28 -31.86 -5.97
CA LYS A 221 4.95 -32.39 -4.62
C LYS A 221 5.92 -32.00 -3.49
N ASN A 222 6.63 -30.89 -3.61
CA ASN A 222 7.53 -30.38 -2.57
C ASN A 222 6.91 -29.16 -1.89
N SER A 223 5.98 -29.34 -0.97
CA SER A 223 5.47 -28.19 -0.19
C SER A 223 6.52 -27.73 0.83
N ALA A 224 7.41 -26.83 0.42
CA ALA A 224 8.36 -26.21 1.34
C ALA A 224 7.60 -25.23 2.27
N PRO A 225 7.75 -25.33 3.61
CA PRO A 225 7.21 -24.35 4.54
C PRO A 225 7.63 -22.91 4.22
N ALA A 226 8.80 -22.75 3.59
CA ALA A 226 9.33 -21.48 3.12
C ALA A 226 8.45 -20.76 2.08
N LEU A 227 7.66 -21.51 1.29
CA LEU A 227 6.78 -20.92 0.28
C LEU A 227 5.42 -20.50 0.82
N GLN A 228 5.04 -20.92 2.04
CA GLN A 228 3.70 -20.66 2.60
C GLN A 228 3.45 -19.17 2.82
N TRP A 229 4.45 -18.41 3.26
CA TRP A 229 4.32 -16.96 3.47
C TRP A 229 4.16 -16.22 2.14
N LEU A 230 4.96 -16.60 1.14
CA LEU A 230 4.85 -16.05 -0.22
C LEU A 230 3.48 -16.40 -0.83
N ALA A 231 3.03 -17.64 -0.72
CA ALA A 231 1.72 -18.04 -1.22
C ALA A 231 0.59 -17.24 -0.55
N ALA A 232 0.65 -17.01 0.77
CA ALA A 232 -0.33 -16.20 1.48
C ALA A 232 -0.36 -14.75 0.99
N MET A 233 0.81 -14.12 0.81
CA MET A 233 0.89 -12.75 0.28
C MET A 233 0.42 -12.65 -1.17
N PHE A 234 0.77 -13.62 -2.02
CA PHE A 234 0.30 -13.67 -3.40
C PHE A 234 -1.22 -13.86 -3.46
N GLN A 235 -1.78 -14.81 -2.70
CA GLN A 235 -3.22 -15.05 -2.63
C GLN A 235 -3.95 -13.76 -2.20
N SER A 236 -3.48 -13.12 -1.14
CA SER A 236 -4.02 -11.84 -0.65
C SER A 236 -4.03 -10.78 -1.75
N LEU A 237 -2.89 -10.53 -2.39
CA LEU A 237 -2.78 -9.57 -3.50
C LEU A 237 -3.65 -9.95 -4.70
N GLY A 238 -3.83 -11.24 -4.98
CA GLY A 238 -4.71 -11.74 -6.03
C GLY A 238 -6.18 -11.47 -5.75
N ASN A 239 -6.62 -11.71 -4.51
CA ASN A 239 -7.97 -11.41 -4.07
C ASN A 239 -8.26 -9.91 -4.20
N GLN A 240 -7.32 -9.07 -3.75
CA GLN A 240 -7.42 -7.61 -3.81
C GLN A 240 -7.47 -7.10 -5.26
N ALA A 241 -6.70 -7.72 -6.16
CA ALA A 241 -6.74 -7.35 -7.57
C ALA A 241 -8.03 -7.84 -8.27
N ALA A 242 -8.58 -8.99 -7.87
CA ALA A 242 -9.83 -9.53 -8.41
C ALA A 242 -11.05 -8.65 -8.10
N LEU A 243 -11.04 -7.95 -6.95
CA LEU A 243 -12.09 -6.99 -6.56
C LEU A 243 -12.35 -5.90 -7.60
N PHE A 244 -11.36 -5.57 -8.41
CA PHE A 244 -11.46 -4.51 -9.41
C PHE A 244 -11.37 -5.02 -10.86
N ALA A 245 -10.65 -6.11 -11.10
CA ALA A 245 -10.48 -6.66 -12.45
C ALA A 245 -11.70 -7.43 -12.95
N GLU A 246 -12.68 -7.71 -12.08
CA GLU A 246 -13.85 -8.55 -12.36
C GLU A 246 -13.50 -9.90 -12.98
N ARG A 247 -12.36 -10.46 -12.58
CA ARG A 247 -11.90 -11.77 -13.00
C ARG A 247 -10.92 -12.31 -11.98
N GLN A 248 -10.83 -13.63 -11.92
CA GLN A 248 -9.76 -14.28 -11.18
C GLN A 248 -8.41 -14.01 -11.87
N ILE A 249 -7.43 -13.53 -11.09
CA ILE A 249 -6.08 -13.22 -11.59
C ILE A 249 -5.10 -14.34 -11.26
N LEU A 250 -5.33 -15.09 -10.17
CA LEU A 250 -4.42 -16.14 -9.69
C LEU A 250 -5.05 -17.52 -9.76
N GLN A 251 -4.20 -18.52 -9.94
CA GLN A 251 -4.55 -19.90 -9.66
C GLN A 251 -4.78 -20.09 -8.16
N ASP A 252 -5.61 -21.07 -7.80
CA ASP A 252 -5.87 -21.44 -6.42
C ASP A 252 -4.58 -21.85 -5.68
N LEU A 253 -4.13 -21.00 -4.75
CA LEU A 253 -2.94 -21.25 -3.92
C LEU A 253 -3.29 -21.87 -2.56
N THR A 254 -4.56 -22.25 -2.30
CA THR A 254 -5.01 -22.78 -1.00
C THR A 254 -4.22 -24.01 -0.55
N LEU A 255 -3.68 -24.80 -1.48
CA LEU A 255 -2.83 -25.96 -1.20
C LEU A 255 -1.50 -25.62 -0.50
N PHE A 256 -1.03 -24.38 -0.62
CA PHE A 256 0.15 -23.88 0.11
C PHE A 256 -0.22 -23.25 1.45
N LEU A 257 -1.50 -22.97 1.69
CA LEU A 257 -1.97 -22.31 2.89
C LEU A 257 -2.28 -23.34 3.98
N PRO A 258 -2.05 -23.01 5.27
CA PRO A 258 -2.50 -23.86 6.35
C PRO A 258 -4.01 -24.05 6.29
N ALA A 259 -4.47 -25.26 6.59
CA ALA A 259 -5.89 -25.56 6.69
C ALA A 259 -6.55 -24.60 7.72
N PRO A 260 -7.79 -24.15 7.46
CA PRO A 260 -8.50 -23.31 8.41
C PRO A 260 -8.70 -24.06 9.73
N ASP A 261 -8.70 -23.31 10.84
CA ASP A 261 -9.10 -23.88 12.12
C ASP A 261 -10.56 -24.33 12.02
N THR A 262 -10.82 -25.58 12.39
CA THR A 262 -12.16 -26.19 12.29
C THR A 262 -13.03 -25.91 13.50
N ASP A 263 -12.48 -25.32 14.57
CA ASP A 263 -13.25 -24.98 15.77
C ASP A 263 -13.89 -23.58 15.62
N PRO A 264 -15.21 -23.49 15.31
CA PRO A 264 -15.88 -22.21 15.17
C PRO A 264 -15.95 -21.45 16.51
N SER A 265 -15.80 -22.11 17.65
CA SER A 265 -15.94 -21.50 18.98
C SER A 265 -14.67 -20.83 19.52
N ARG A 266 -13.52 -21.10 18.88
CA ARG A 266 -12.23 -20.55 19.32
C ARG A 266 -12.08 -19.08 18.89
N ALA A 267 -12.00 -18.19 19.87
CA ALA A 267 -11.74 -16.77 19.62
C ALA A 267 -10.30 -16.53 19.12
N PHE A 268 -10.12 -15.51 18.27
CA PHE A 268 -8.81 -15.10 17.81
C PHE A 268 -7.94 -14.56 18.96
N THR A 269 -6.66 -14.88 18.91
CA THR A 269 -5.66 -14.45 19.88
C THR A 269 -4.85 -13.26 19.37
N HIS A 270 -4.58 -13.21 18.07
CA HIS A 270 -3.77 -12.20 17.40
C HIS A 270 -4.48 -11.60 16.18
N LEU A 271 -4.19 -10.33 15.87
CA LEU A 271 -4.72 -9.65 14.68
C LEU A 271 -4.33 -10.34 13.36
N ASP A 272 -3.19 -11.02 13.33
CA ASP A 272 -2.76 -11.81 12.16
C ASP A 272 -3.73 -12.96 11.87
N GLU A 273 -4.26 -13.64 12.89
CA GLU A 273 -5.23 -14.73 12.71
C GLU A 273 -6.54 -14.22 12.12
N ALA A 274 -6.99 -13.04 12.57
CA ALA A 274 -8.18 -12.38 12.03
C ALA A 274 -7.98 -11.91 10.59
N ASN A 275 -6.83 -11.32 10.26
CA ASN A 275 -6.48 -10.92 8.90
C ASN A 275 -6.47 -12.13 7.94
N GLU A 276 -5.86 -13.25 8.35
CA GLU A 276 -5.87 -14.49 7.57
C GLU A 276 -7.28 -15.06 7.37
N ALA A 277 -8.18 -14.87 8.33
CA ALA A 277 -9.57 -15.31 8.20
C ALA A 277 -10.38 -14.43 7.25
N LEU A 278 -10.16 -13.11 7.24
CA LEU A 278 -10.76 -12.19 6.25
C LEU A 278 -10.25 -12.49 4.84
N ASP A 279 -8.94 -12.72 4.66
CA ASP A 279 -8.40 -13.09 3.35
C ASP A 279 -9.01 -14.39 2.79
N ARG A 280 -9.40 -15.33 3.67
CA ARG A 280 -10.14 -16.54 3.28
C ARG A 280 -11.58 -16.20 2.86
N LEU A 281 -12.24 -15.25 3.52
CA LEU A 281 -13.55 -14.75 3.10
C LEU A 281 -13.44 -14.11 1.71
N ASP A 282 -12.44 -13.26 1.46
CA ASP A 282 -12.21 -12.66 0.14
C ASP A 282 -12.01 -13.74 -0.93
N SER A 283 -11.28 -14.81 -0.60
CA SER A 283 -11.06 -15.95 -1.51
C SER A 283 -12.35 -16.69 -1.82
N SER A 284 -13.16 -16.99 -0.79
CA SER A 284 -14.49 -17.63 -0.93
C SER A 284 -15.41 -16.79 -1.80
N PHE A 285 -15.49 -15.48 -1.53
CA PHE A 285 -16.34 -14.55 -2.28
C PHE A 285 -15.93 -14.47 -3.75
N ASN A 286 -14.63 -14.35 -4.03
CA ASN A 286 -14.12 -14.35 -5.40
C ASN A 286 -14.45 -15.66 -6.13
N ARG A 287 -14.35 -16.81 -5.47
CA ARG A 287 -14.71 -18.11 -6.07
C ARG A 287 -16.20 -18.14 -6.45
N ILE A 288 -17.08 -17.67 -5.56
CA ILE A 288 -18.51 -17.59 -5.83
C ILE A 288 -18.79 -16.68 -7.03
N CYS A 289 -18.13 -15.53 -7.11
CA CYS A 289 -18.34 -14.55 -8.18
C CYS A 289 -17.81 -15.00 -9.54
N TRP A 290 -16.69 -15.75 -9.59
CA TRP A 290 -15.93 -15.96 -10.83
C TRP A 290 -15.80 -17.43 -11.27
N ASP A 291 -15.78 -18.38 -10.35
CA ASP A 291 -15.47 -19.80 -10.64
C ASP A 291 -16.70 -20.71 -10.58
N CYS A 292 -17.82 -20.25 -10.03
CA CYS A 292 -19.02 -21.08 -9.88
C CYS A 292 -19.61 -21.43 -11.27
N PRO A 293 -19.57 -22.71 -11.71
CA PRO A 293 -20.07 -23.09 -13.02
C PRO A 293 -21.60 -23.14 -13.00
N ALA A 294 -22.23 -22.23 -13.75
CA ALA A 294 -23.67 -22.15 -14.04
C ALA A 294 -24.57 -21.43 -12.99
N ASN A 295 -24.64 -20.10 -13.20
CA ASN A 295 -25.82 -19.23 -13.28
C ASN A 295 -27.09 -19.64 -12.52
N CYS A 296 -27.24 -19.04 -11.34
CA CYS A 296 -28.57 -18.63 -10.88
C CYS A 296 -29.19 -17.58 -11.82
N ASP A 297 -28.36 -16.83 -12.55
CA ASP A 297 -28.76 -15.72 -13.43
C ASP A 297 -29.64 -16.14 -14.62
N ASP A 298 -29.60 -17.42 -15.03
CA ASP A 298 -30.47 -17.95 -16.10
C ASP A 298 -31.84 -18.43 -15.59
N LEU A 299 -32.09 -18.37 -14.28
CA LEU A 299 -33.34 -18.80 -13.65
C LEU A 299 -34.01 -17.62 -12.95
N PRO A 300 -35.20 -17.17 -13.39
CA PRO A 300 -35.93 -16.12 -12.72
C PRO A 300 -36.40 -16.65 -11.36
N LYS A 301 -35.62 -16.30 -10.32
CA LYS A 301 -35.73 -16.73 -8.91
C LYS A 301 -35.29 -18.18 -8.70
N CYS A 302 -34.01 -18.40 -8.35
CA CYS A 302 -33.68 -19.58 -7.55
C CYS A 302 -34.48 -19.45 -6.25
N PRO A 303 -35.41 -20.38 -5.94
CA PRO A 303 -36.14 -20.33 -4.69
C PRO A 303 -35.18 -20.50 -3.51
N ASP A 304 -35.50 -19.90 -2.37
CA ASP A 304 -34.80 -20.18 -1.12
C ASP A 304 -34.62 -21.69 -0.98
N ASN A 305 -33.37 -22.12 -0.77
CA ASN A 305 -33.02 -23.54 -0.62
C ASN A 305 -33.03 -24.37 -1.93
N CYS A 306 -32.82 -23.77 -3.12
CA CYS A 306 -32.79 -24.50 -4.40
C CYS A 306 -31.64 -25.53 -4.53
N GLY A 307 -30.66 -25.51 -3.61
CA GLY A 307 -29.63 -26.55 -3.50
C GLY A 307 -28.61 -26.57 -4.64
N CYS A 308 -28.59 -25.54 -5.50
CA CYS A 308 -27.54 -25.38 -6.51
C CYS A 308 -26.19 -25.07 -5.83
N GLU A 309 -25.10 -25.35 -6.54
CA GLU A 309 -23.73 -25.14 -6.05
C GLU A 309 -23.52 -23.69 -5.60
N ALA A 310 -23.89 -22.71 -6.42
CA ALA A 310 -23.79 -21.28 -6.09
C ALA A 310 -24.50 -20.90 -4.77
N CYS A 311 -25.75 -21.35 -4.57
CA CYS A 311 -26.49 -21.03 -3.34
C CYS A 311 -25.95 -21.78 -2.11
N LEU A 312 -25.41 -22.98 -2.29
CA LEU A 312 -24.72 -23.69 -1.21
C LEU A 312 -23.41 -23.00 -0.82
N GLU A 313 -22.64 -22.53 -1.80
CA GLU A 313 -21.43 -21.75 -1.57
C GLU A 313 -21.72 -20.40 -0.91
N TRP A 314 -22.76 -19.69 -1.38
CA TRP A 314 -23.22 -18.44 -0.76
C TRP A 314 -23.63 -18.64 0.70
N LYS A 315 -24.48 -19.64 0.97
CA LYS A 315 -24.87 -19.97 2.36
C LYS A 315 -23.67 -20.38 3.22
N ALA A 316 -22.68 -21.07 2.65
CA ALA A 316 -21.44 -21.38 3.35
C ALA A 316 -20.66 -20.09 3.67
N PHE A 317 -20.61 -19.14 2.74
CA PHE A 317 -19.99 -17.84 2.92
C PHE A 317 -20.67 -17.01 4.01
N GLU A 318 -22.01 -16.92 4.04
CA GLU A 318 -22.77 -16.27 5.12
C GLU A 318 -22.40 -16.83 6.50
N ASN A 319 -22.33 -18.16 6.61
CA ASN A 319 -21.92 -18.83 7.85
C ASN A 319 -20.47 -18.53 8.22
N GLN A 320 -19.57 -18.38 7.24
CA GLN A 320 -18.18 -17.99 7.48
C GLN A 320 -18.09 -16.55 8.02
N VAL A 321 -18.84 -15.61 7.47
CA VAL A 321 -18.90 -14.20 7.95
C VAL A 321 -19.45 -14.13 9.37
N ALA A 322 -20.52 -14.88 9.68
CA ALA A 322 -21.08 -14.96 11.03
C ALA A 322 -20.08 -15.58 12.03
N THR A 323 -19.39 -16.65 11.63
CA THR A 323 -18.37 -17.31 12.45
C THR A 323 -17.19 -16.38 12.73
N PHE A 324 -16.69 -15.69 11.70
CA PHE A 324 -15.63 -14.69 11.85
C PHE A 324 -16.01 -13.64 12.89
N SER A 325 -17.21 -13.05 12.77
CA SER A 325 -17.69 -12.00 13.66
C SER A 325 -17.69 -12.46 15.14
N MET A 326 -18.15 -13.69 15.38
CA MET A 326 -18.14 -14.30 16.71
C MET A 326 -16.72 -14.52 17.24
N GLN A 327 -15.79 -15.02 16.42
CA GLN A 327 -14.40 -15.28 16.81
C GLN A 327 -13.59 -14.00 17.03
N PHE A 328 -13.93 -12.93 16.30
CA PHE A 328 -13.22 -11.66 16.30
C PHE A 328 -13.61 -10.73 17.44
N GLN A 329 -14.88 -10.72 17.83
CA GLN A 329 -15.39 -9.81 18.86
C GLN A 329 -14.60 -9.82 20.19
N PRO A 330 -14.16 -10.97 20.75
CA PRO A 330 -13.36 -11.00 21.96
C PRO A 330 -11.98 -10.35 21.80
N LEU A 331 -11.34 -10.53 20.64
CA LEU A 331 -10.06 -9.92 20.31
C LEU A 331 -10.20 -8.40 20.17
N ALA A 332 -11.23 -7.95 19.46
CA ALA A 332 -11.52 -6.54 19.23
C ALA A 332 -11.67 -5.78 20.57
N ARG A 333 -12.53 -6.28 21.48
CA ARG A 333 -12.75 -5.66 22.80
C ARG A 333 -11.46 -5.59 23.63
N ARG A 334 -10.60 -6.61 23.55
CA ARG A 334 -9.32 -6.63 24.27
C ARG A 334 -8.38 -5.53 23.77
N ILE A 335 -8.29 -5.36 22.45
CA ILE A 335 -7.42 -4.36 21.81
C ILE A 335 -7.97 -2.94 21.99
N GLU A 336 -9.29 -2.74 21.95
CA GLU A 336 -9.90 -1.45 22.29
C GLU A 336 -9.52 -1.02 23.71
N ALA A 337 -9.61 -1.96 24.67
CA ALA A 337 -9.29 -1.69 26.07
C ALA A 337 -7.80 -1.46 26.35
N THR A 338 -6.92 -2.25 25.72
CA THR A 338 -5.51 -2.36 26.16
C THR A 338 -4.48 -2.19 25.05
N GLY A 339 -4.91 -2.15 23.79
CA GLY A 339 -4.02 -2.11 22.63
C GLY A 339 -3.31 -0.77 22.47
N ASP A 340 -2.10 -0.84 21.92
CA ASP A 340 -1.35 0.35 21.51
C ASP A 340 -1.96 0.99 20.24
N LEU A 341 -1.41 2.13 19.83
CA LEU A 341 -1.91 2.87 18.66
C LEU A 341 -1.85 2.04 17.36
N ALA A 342 -0.79 1.26 17.16
CA ALA A 342 -0.60 0.46 15.96
C ALA A 342 -1.60 -0.70 15.91
N GLN A 343 -1.83 -1.36 17.04
CA GLN A 343 -2.85 -2.40 17.16
C GLN A 343 -4.26 -1.84 16.94
N ARG A 344 -4.56 -0.64 17.44
CA ARG A 344 -5.85 0.02 17.24
C ARG A 344 -6.08 0.45 15.79
N GLN A 345 -5.05 0.96 15.12
CA GLN A 345 -5.12 1.27 13.69
C GLN A 345 -5.43 0.02 12.86
N ARG A 346 -4.73 -1.08 13.14
CA ARG A 346 -4.96 -2.36 12.45
C ARG A 346 -6.33 -2.96 12.79
N LEU A 347 -6.78 -2.83 14.04
CA LEU A 347 -8.12 -3.26 14.44
C LEU A 347 -9.21 -2.56 13.63
N LEU A 348 -9.13 -1.23 13.47
CA LEU A 348 -10.14 -0.46 12.75
C LEU A 348 -10.23 -0.81 11.26
N ARG A 349 -9.12 -1.21 10.65
CA ARG A 349 -9.12 -1.76 9.28
C ARG A 349 -9.87 -3.08 9.22
N LEU A 350 -9.56 -4.02 10.11
CA LEU A 350 -10.26 -5.31 10.14
C LEU A 350 -11.76 -5.15 10.44
N GLN A 351 -12.14 -4.22 11.33
CA GLN A 351 -13.55 -3.88 11.59
C GLN A 351 -14.24 -3.28 10.35
N LEU A 352 -13.52 -2.51 9.53
CA LEU A 352 -14.06 -1.97 8.28
C LEU A 352 -14.35 -3.10 7.28
N VAL A 353 -13.40 -4.02 7.09
CA VAL A 353 -13.56 -5.16 6.16
C VAL A 353 -14.64 -6.13 6.66
N GLU A 354 -14.67 -6.46 7.96
CA GLU A 354 -15.75 -7.23 8.59
C GLU A 354 -17.11 -6.61 8.29
N LYS A 355 -17.22 -5.28 8.49
CA LYS A 355 -18.48 -4.57 8.27
C LYS A 355 -18.88 -4.58 6.79
N ALA A 356 -17.94 -4.39 5.87
CA ALA A 356 -18.22 -4.50 4.44
C ALA A 356 -18.81 -5.87 4.08
N TRP A 357 -18.26 -6.96 4.64
CA TRP A 357 -18.81 -8.31 4.43
C TRP A 357 -20.18 -8.52 5.06
N GLN A 358 -20.42 -8.02 6.28
CA GLN A 358 -21.74 -8.08 6.91
C GLN A 358 -22.80 -7.38 6.06
N VAL A 359 -22.47 -6.22 5.50
CA VAL A 359 -23.39 -5.46 4.65
C VAL A 359 -23.71 -6.21 3.35
N ILE A 360 -22.70 -6.83 2.72
CA ILE A 360 -22.90 -7.65 1.51
C ILE A 360 -23.83 -8.85 1.81
N VAL A 361 -23.69 -9.48 2.98
CA VAL A 361 -24.56 -10.59 3.39
C VAL A 361 -25.98 -10.11 3.75
N ASP A 362 -26.11 -9.09 4.59
CA ASP A 362 -27.39 -8.59 5.13
C ASP A 362 -28.33 -7.99 4.05
N ASP A 363 -27.77 -7.54 2.92
CA ASP A 363 -28.54 -6.94 1.82
C ASP A 363 -28.74 -7.90 0.62
N SER A 364 -28.31 -9.17 0.74
CA SER A 364 -28.47 -10.20 -0.30
C SER A 364 -29.82 -10.93 -0.30
N ASP A 365 -30.68 -10.69 0.70
CA ASP A 365 -31.91 -11.46 0.96
C ASP A 365 -33.07 -11.25 -0.04
N SER A 366 -32.94 -10.40 -1.06
CA SER A 366 -33.98 -10.33 -2.09
C SER A 366 -33.44 -9.77 -3.39
N CYS A 367 -34.08 -10.14 -4.50
CA CYS A 367 -33.76 -9.73 -5.86
C CYS A 367 -33.73 -8.19 -6.08
N ASP A 368 -34.13 -7.41 -5.08
CA ASP A 368 -33.91 -5.97 -4.97
C ASP A 368 -32.92 -5.70 -3.82
N ALA A 369 -31.61 -5.77 -4.11
CA ALA A 369 -30.55 -5.43 -3.16
C ALA A 369 -30.59 -3.93 -2.85
N HIS A 370 -31.43 -3.52 -1.91
CA HIS A 370 -31.51 -2.16 -1.41
C HIS A 370 -30.60 -1.99 -0.21
N PHE A 371 -29.51 -1.24 -0.42
CA PHE A 371 -28.58 -0.92 0.63
C PHE A 371 -29.22 -0.05 1.70
N LYS A 372 -29.35 -0.60 2.91
CA LYS A 372 -30.03 0.12 3.99
C LYS A 372 -29.20 1.37 4.36
N PRO A 373 -29.83 2.55 4.51
CA PRO A 373 -29.12 3.78 4.88
C PRO A 373 -28.25 3.66 6.13
N GLN A 374 -28.66 2.84 7.10
CA GLN A 374 -27.94 2.56 8.34
C GLN A 374 -26.56 1.93 8.08
N HIS A 375 -26.47 1.02 7.11
CA HIS A 375 -25.20 0.41 6.72
C HIS A 375 -24.25 1.42 6.07
N SER A 376 -24.77 2.42 5.34
CA SER A 376 -23.94 3.48 4.73
C SER A 376 -23.32 4.36 5.80
N ASP A 377 -24.12 4.75 6.79
CA ASP A 377 -23.69 5.66 7.84
C ASP A 377 -22.65 4.97 8.76
N GLU A 378 -22.85 3.69 9.09
CA GLU A 378 -21.88 2.90 9.88
C GLU A 378 -20.54 2.69 9.15
N LEU A 379 -20.57 2.41 7.83
CA LEU A 379 -19.35 2.32 7.03
C LEU A 379 -18.62 3.66 6.92
N LEU A 380 -19.35 4.76 6.69
CA LEU A 380 -18.78 6.10 6.69
C LEU A 380 -18.09 6.45 8.01
N ASP A 381 -18.71 6.12 9.14
CA ASP A 381 -18.14 6.35 10.47
C ASP A 381 -16.88 5.50 10.71
N LEU A 382 -16.81 4.28 10.20
CA LEU A 382 -15.60 3.44 10.24
C LEU A 382 -14.50 3.99 9.35
N ILE A 383 -14.83 4.42 8.13
CA ILE A 383 -13.90 5.05 7.19
C ILE A 383 -13.31 6.32 7.82
N GLU A 384 -14.14 7.22 8.35
CA GLU A 384 -13.69 8.46 8.97
C GLU A 384 -12.76 8.21 10.16
N ARG A 385 -13.08 7.23 11.02
CA ARG A 385 -12.20 6.86 12.15
C ARG A 385 -10.86 6.31 11.69
N ASN A 386 -10.83 5.47 10.65
CA ASN A 386 -9.59 4.98 10.05
C ASN A 386 -8.73 6.14 9.54
N LEU A 387 -9.36 7.07 8.81
CA LEU A 387 -8.67 8.22 8.21
C LEU A 387 -8.18 9.23 9.25
N GLN A 388 -8.93 9.48 10.32
CA GLN A 388 -8.50 10.35 11.42
C GLN A 388 -7.28 9.82 12.16
N LEU A 389 -7.12 8.49 12.24
CA LEU A 389 -5.96 7.84 12.86
C LEU A 389 -4.77 7.73 11.91
N ALA A 390 -5.00 7.79 10.60
CA ALA A 390 -3.95 8.01 9.63
C ALA A 390 -3.45 9.47 9.79
N ALA A 391 -2.22 9.64 10.29
CA ALA A 391 -1.60 10.96 10.39
C ALA A 391 -1.67 11.71 9.03
N SER A 392 -1.53 13.04 9.03
CA SER A 392 -1.58 13.91 7.84
C SER A 392 -0.50 13.66 6.76
N ARG A 393 0.18 12.51 6.81
CA ARG A 393 1.12 12.04 5.79
C ARG A 393 0.40 11.24 4.71
N PRO A 394 0.95 11.19 3.48
CA PRO A 394 0.51 10.20 2.49
C PRO A 394 0.65 8.79 3.06
N THR A 395 -0.32 7.93 2.80
CA THR A 395 -0.32 6.52 3.25
C THR A 395 -0.40 5.57 2.08
N PHE A 396 0.41 4.51 2.17
CA PHE A 396 0.41 3.42 1.22
C PHE A 396 -0.04 2.14 1.96
N SER A 397 -0.82 1.30 1.29
CA SER A 397 -1.15 -0.04 1.75
C SER A 397 -1.26 -0.98 0.55
N LEU A 398 -0.92 -2.26 0.79
CA LEU A 398 -1.08 -3.34 -0.19
C LEU A 398 -2.45 -4.05 -0.08
N SER A 399 -3.25 -3.68 0.92
CA SER A 399 -4.65 -4.09 1.04
C SER A 399 -5.55 -2.95 0.55
N ALA A 400 -6.64 -3.28 -0.14
CA ALA A 400 -7.67 -2.32 -0.52
C ALA A 400 -8.85 -2.43 0.45
N ASP A 401 -8.79 -1.64 1.52
CA ASP A 401 -9.79 -1.67 2.58
C ASP A 401 -10.69 -0.43 2.52
N ILE A 402 -10.09 0.77 2.46
CA ILE A 402 -10.79 2.04 2.58
C ILE A 402 -11.38 2.47 1.25
N ILE A 403 -10.60 2.43 0.16
CA ILE A 403 -11.03 2.87 -1.15
C ILE A 403 -12.23 2.04 -1.64
N PRO A 404 -12.21 0.68 -1.58
CA PRO A 404 -13.39 -0.12 -1.93
C PRO A 404 -14.60 0.20 -1.06
N ALA A 405 -14.44 0.35 0.25
CA ALA A 405 -15.55 0.69 1.14
C ALA A 405 -16.17 2.06 0.81
N VAL A 406 -15.36 3.05 0.42
CA VAL A 406 -15.87 4.35 -0.04
C VAL A 406 -16.64 4.22 -1.35
N ILE A 407 -16.14 3.39 -2.28
CA ILE A 407 -16.84 3.10 -3.53
C ILE A 407 -18.19 2.44 -3.24
N ASP A 408 -18.24 1.47 -2.33
CA ASP A 408 -19.48 0.80 -1.93
C ASP A 408 -20.48 1.81 -1.36
N VAL A 409 -20.05 2.67 -0.44
CA VAL A 409 -20.91 3.75 0.08
C VAL A 409 -21.41 4.66 -1.04
N TYR A 410 -20.58 5.00 -2.02
CA TYR A 410 -20.99 5.85 -3.14
C TYR A 410 -22.01 5.15 -4.03
N ASP A 411 -21.71 3.92 -4.44
CA ASP A 411 -22.47 3.16 -5.43
C ASP A 411 -23.87 2.85 -4.91
N TYR A 412 -23.91 2.32 -3.69
CA TYR A 412 -25.13 1.87 -3.07
C TYR A 412 -25.96 2.97 -2.41
N SER A 413 -25.44 4.19 -2.24
CA SER A 413 -26.23 5.25 -1.63
C SER A 413 -27.16 5.95 -2.63
N PRO A 414 -28.48 6.04 -2.37
CA PRO A 414 -29.38 6.84 -3.18
C PRO A 414 -29.23 8.36 -2.93
N SER A 415 -28.60 8.75 -1.82
CA SER A 415 -28.47 10.17 -1.44
C SER A 415 -27.29 10.85 -2.13
N ALA A 416 -27.59 11.90 -2.89
CA ALA A 416 -26.59 12.82 -3.45
C ALA A 416 -25.64 13.40 -2.39
N GLU A 417 -26.13 13.63 -1.18
CA GLU A 417 -25.34 14.14 -0.05
C GLU A 417 -24.30 13.11 0.40
N ARG A 418 -24.69 11.84 0.55
CA ARG A 418 -23.76 10.76 0.95
C ARG A 418 -22.71 10.50 -0.14
N ARG A 419 -23.12 10.49 -1.41
CA ARG A 419 -22.18 10.39 -2.55
C ARG A 419 -21.16 11.52 -2.54
N ARG A 420 -21.60 12.76 -2.28
CA ARG A 420 -20.70 13.91 -2.14
C ARG A 420 -19.77 13.77 -0.93
N LYS A 421 -20.26 13.27 0.20
CA LYS A 421 -19.47 13.02 1.40
C LYS A 421 -18.37 11.99 1.13
N ALA A 422 -18.68 10.88 0.47
CA ALA A 422 -17.73 9.86 0.04
C ALA A 422 -16.60 10.44 -0.83
N ILE A 423 -16.96 11.22 -1.86
CA ILE A 423 -15.97 11.92 -2.71
C ILE A 423 -15.09 12.86 -1.88
N ASN A 424 -15.68 13.66 -0.99
CA ASN A 424 -14.95 14.62 -0.17
C ASN A 424 -13.94 13.92 0.77
N LEU A 425 -14.26 12.72 1.27
CA LEU A 425 -13.33 11.91 2.07
C LEU A 425 -12.11 11.52 1.24
N LEU A 426 -12.29 11.03 0.00
CA LEU A 426 -11.17 10.70 -0.89
C LEU A 426 -10.31 11.91 -1.24
N ARG A 427 -10.91 13.10 -1.39
CA ARG A 427 -10.15 14.35 -1.63
C ARG A 427 -9.36 14.81 -0.41
N SER A 428 -9.86 14.53 0.80
CA SER A 428 -9.28 15.04 2.05
C SER A 428 -8.03 14.28 2.48
N TYR A 429 -7.83 13.04 2.02
CA TYR A 429 -6.72 12.19 2.43
C TYR A 429 -5.89 11.73 1.24
N GLN A 430 -4.58 11.63 1.42
CA GLN A 430 -3.67 11.11 0.39
C GLN A 430 -3.40 9.62 0.64
N LEU A 431 -4.32 8.80 0.15
CA LEU A 431 -4.25 7.34 0.26
C LEU A 431 -3.83 6.74 -1.08
N ARG A 432 -3.00 5.71 -1.01
CA ARG A 432 -2.79 4.75 -2.09
C ARG A 432 -3.01 3.35 -1.54
N GLU A 433 -4.02 2.67 -2.06
CA GLU A 433 -4.29 1.27 -1.75
C GLU A 433 -4.12 0.43 -3.01
N VAL A 434 -3.22 -0.54 -2.93
CA VAL A 434 -2.80 -1.35 -4.08
C VAL A 434 -2.34 -0.43 -5.23
N VAL A 435 -3.16 -0.26 -6.25
CA VAL A 435 -2.86 0.52 -7.46
C VAL A 435 -3.58 1.87 -7.49
N PHE A 436 -4.64 2.05 -6.70
CA PHE A 436 -5.50 3.22 -6.76
C PHE A 436 -5.03 4.30 -5.79
N THR A 437 -5.02 5.54 -6.27
CA THR A 437 -4.94 6.69 -5.37
C THR A 437 -6.33 7.22 -5.10
N SER A 438 -6.57 7.62 -3.85
CA SER A 438 -7.78 8.34 -3.45
C SER A 438 -8.10 9.52 -4.38
N GLN A 439 -7.10 10.24 -4.88
CA GLN A 439 -7.28 11.36 -5.81
C GLN A 439 -7.83 10.89 -7.18
N GLN A 440 -7.26 9.84 -7.77
CA GLN A 440 -7.75 9.29 -9.04
C GLN A 440 -9.18 8.75 -8.91
N VAL A 441 -9.49 8.09 -7.80
CA VAL A 441 -10.85 7.60 -7.54
C VAL A 441 -11.81 8.76 -7.37
N ALA A 442 -11.43 9.82 -6.67
CA ALA A 442 -12.26 11.01 -6.54
C ALA A 442 -12.53 11.70 -7.89
N ASP A 443 -11.51 11.83 -8.75
CA ASP A 443 -11.68 12.39 -10.11
C ASP A 443 -12.72 11.58 -10.90
N PHE A 444 -12.62 10.25 -10.87
CA PHE A 444 -13.55 9.35 -11.55
C PHE A 444 -14.98 9.46 -10.99
N LEU A 445 -15.14 9.42 -9.66
CA LEU A 445 -16.45 9.50 -9.02
C LEU A 445 -17.12 10.88 -9.21
N GLU A 446 -16.35 11.97 -9.30
CA GLU A 446 -16.87 13.31 -9.59
C GLU A 446 -17.41 13.42 -11.03
N ASP A 447 -16.71 12.85 -12.01
CA ASP A 447 -17.18 12.76 -13.40
C ASP A 447 -18.45 11.92 -13.49
N HIS A 448 -18.43 10.73 -12.88
CA HIS A 448 -19.61 9.86 -12.81
C HIS A 448 -20.80 10.54 -12.12
N PHE A 449 -20.56 11.23 -10.99
CA PHE A 449 -21.60 11.96 -10.25
C PHE A 449 -22.19 13.10 -11.09
N SER A 450 -21.35 13.79 -11.86
CA SER A 450 -21.81 14.88 -12.75
C SER A 450 -22.73 14.35 -13.85
N LYS A 451 -22.39 13.21 -14.46
CA LYS A 451 -23.22 12.54 -15.48
C LYS A 451 -24.56 12.05 -14.92
N LEU A 452 -24.55 11.53 -13.69
CA LEU A 452 -25.78 11.16 -12.97
C LEU A 452 -26.70 12.37 -12.75
N CYS A 453 -26.15 13.51 -12.34
CA CYS A 453 -26.94 14.74 -12.15
C CYS A 453 -27.51 15.30 -13.47
N LEU A 454 -26.84 15.05 -14.60
CA LEU A 454 -27.30 15.47 -15.93
C LEU A 454 -28.33 14.50 -16.55
N GLY A 455 -28.56 13.34 -15.94
CA GLY A 455 -29.43 12.29 -16.48
C GLY A 455 -28.82 11.53 -17.67
N ASP A 456 -27.52 11.73 -17.94
CA ASP A 456 -26.79 11.08 -19.04
C ASP A 456 -26.48 9.60 -18.76
N THR A 457 -26.51 9.21 -17.49
CA THR A 457 -26.42 7.83 -17.02
C THR A 457 -27.77 7.44 -16.41
N LYS A 458 -28.40 6.35 -16.89
CA LYS A 458 -29.56 5.78 -16.19
C LYS A 458 -29.12 5.44 -14.75
N PRO A 459 -29.83 5.91 -13.70
CA PRO A 459 -29.52 5.49 -12.36
C PRO A 459 -29.70 3.96 -12.26
N GLU A 460 -28.69 3.27 -11.74
CA GLU A 460 -28.76 1.82 -11.47
C GLU A 460 -29.80 1.48 -10.40
N TYR A 461 -30.24 2.47 -9.62
CA TYR A 461 -31.30 2.34 -8.62
C TYR A 461 -32.32 3.46 -8.80
N PRO A 462 -33.56 3.19 -9.25
CA PRO A 462 -34.59 4.21 -9.34
C PRO A 462 -35.05 4.66 -7.94
N ASP A 463 -35.08 5.97 -7.72
CA ASP A 463 -35.71 6.59 -6.57
C ASP A 463 -37.19 6.17 -6.47
N GLN A 464 -37.52 5.32 -5.51
CA GLN A 464 -38.90 5.05 -5.13
C GLN A 464 -39.42 6.17 -4.21
N ASP A 465 -39.52 7.38 -4.73
CA ASP A 465 -40.32 8.45 -4.13
C ASP A 465 -40.91 9.36 -5.22
N SER A 466 -41.66 8.75 -6.15
CA SER A 466 -42.74 9.47 -6.81
C SER A 466 -43.90 8.52 -7.13
N ALA A 467 -44.96 8.66 -6.37
CA ALA A 467 -46.24 8.01 -6.63
C ALA A 467 -46.85 8.62 -7.91
N ALA A 468 -46.51 8.08 -9.09
CA ALA A 468 -47.36 7.98 -10.28
C ALA A 468 -46.55 7.63 -11.54
N SER A 469 -46.24 6.35 -11.75
CA SER A 469 -46.36 5.73 -13.08
C SER A 469 -46.28 4.23 -12.92
N LYS A 470 -47.39 3.56 -13.25
CA LYS A 470 -47.39 2.12 -13.50
C LYS A 470 -46.54 1.84 -14.74
N ASP A 471 -45.93 0.66 -14.74
CA ASP A 471 -45.20 0.03 -15.83
C ASP A 471 -43.87 0.69 -16.20
N LEU A 472 -42.75 0.18 -15.66
CA LEU A 472 -41.56 -0.21 -16.43
C LEU A 472 -40.48 -0.88 -15.54
N VAL A 473 -40.30 -2.19 -15.76
CA VAL A 473 -39.06 -2.99 -15.76
C VAL A 473 -38.19 -3.01 -14.49
N THR A 474 -38.30 -4.14 -13.77
CA THR A 474 -37.19 -4.80 -13.05
C THR A 474 -35.98 -4.88 -13.97
N LEU A 475 -34.93 -4.09 -13.69
CA LEU A 475 -33.64 -4.28 -14.33
C LEU A 475 -32.82 -5.23 -13.45
N ASP A 476 -32.89 -6.50 -13.82
CA ASP A 476 -31.75 -7.41 -13.65
C ASP A 476 -30.49 -6.66 -14.10
N ARG A 477 -29.38 -6.81 -13.35
CA ARG A 477 -28.05 -6.44 -13.87
C ARG A 477 -27.96 -7.03 -15.28
N LEU A 478 -27.93 -6.18 -16.30
CA LEU A 478 -27.65 -6.67 -17.65
C LEU A 478 -26.26 -7.31 -17.57
N PRO A 479 -26.08 -8.57 -17.99
CA PRO A 479 -24.83 -9.34 -17.82
C PRO A 479 -23.59 -8.74 -18.54
N HIS A 480 -23.68 -7.50 -19.04
CA HIS A 480 -22.67 -6.85 -19.87
C HIS A 480 -22.42 -5.37 -19.54
N THR A 481 -22.95 -4.82 -18.42
CA THR A 481 -22.53 -3.49 -17.94
C THR A 481 -21.44 -3.65 -16.88
N PRO A 482 -20.20 -3.17 -17.12
CA PRO A 482 -19.12 -3.27 -16.13
C PRO A 482 -19.49 -2.49 -14.87
N SER A 483 -19.24 -3.06 -13.69
CA SER A 483 -19.51 -2.35 -12.43
C SER A 483 -18.71 -1.05 -12.35
N LEU A 484 -19.09 -0.16 -11.43
CA LEU A 484 -18.34 1.06 -11.16
C LEU A 484 -16.86 0.77 -10.86
N ARG A 485 -16.56 -0.37 -10.21
CA ARG A 485 -15.18 -0.82 -9.93
C ARG A 485 -14.42 -1.21 -11.20
N SER A 486 -15.09 -1.84 -12.16
CA SER A 486 -14.53 -2.26 -13.45
C SER A 486 -14.33 -1.10 -14.41
N GLN A 487 -15.28 -0.17 -14.48
CA GLN A 487 -15.10 1.08 -15.21
C GLN A 487 -13.91 1.88 -14.65
N MET A 488 -13.75 1.91 -13.32
CA MET A 488 -12.61 2.54 -12.68
C MET A 488 -11.29 1.82 -12.97
N TRP A 489 -11.32 0.48 -13.03
CA TRP A 489 -10.17 -0.35 -13.40
C TRP A 489 -9.71 -0.09 -14.84
N GLU A 490 -10.65 0.02 -15.78
CA GLU A 490 -10.37 0.41 -17.17
C GLU A 490 -9.84 1.84 -17.27
N PHE A 491 -10.43 2.77 -16.53
CA PHE A 491 -9.97 4.16 -16.45
C PHE A 491 -8.52 4.27 -15.97
N SER A 492 -8.16 3.56 -14.90
CA SER A 492 -6.79 3.50 -14.38
C SER A 492 -5.82 2.86 -15.38
N SER A 493 -6.24 1.76 -16.03
CA SER A 493 -5.45 1.07 -17.06
C SER A 493 -5.20 1.95 -18.29
N ALA A 494 -6.20 2.74 -18.71
CA ALA A 494 -6.05 3.71 -19.78
C ALA A 494 -5.07 4.81 -19.36
N MET A 495 -5.19 5.34 -18.14
CA MET A 495 -4.32 6.42 -17.67
C MET A 495 -2.85 6.03 -17.55
N THR A 496 -2.57 4.76 -17.20
CA THR A 496 -1.22 4.21 -17.19
C THR A 496 -0.64 3.95 -18.57
N ALA A 497 -1.46 3.71 -19.59
CA ALA A 497 -1.01 3.53 -20.97
C ALA A 497 -0.59 4.85 -21.65
N TYR A 498 -1.03 6.00 -21.12
CA TYR A 498 -0.74 7.34 -21.66
C TYR A 498 0.51 8.02 -21.05
N ILE A 499 1.16 7.41 -20.04
CA ILE A 499 2.37 7.89 -19.38
C ILE A 499 3.54 6.97 -19.74
#